data_AF-B3CU80-F1
#
_entry.id   AF-B3CU80-F1
#
_cell.length_a   1.000
_cell.length_b   1.000
_cell.length_c   1.000
_cell.angle_alpha   90.00
_cell.angle_beta   90.00
_cell.angle_gamma   90.00
#
_symmetry.space_group_name_H-M   'P 1'
#
loop_
_entity.id
_entity.type
_entity.pdbx_description
1 polymer ?
#
loop_
_entity_poly.entity_id
_entity_poly.type
_entity_poly.pdbx_seq_one_letter_code
_entity_poly.pdbx_strand_id
1 'polypeptide(L)'
;MENNNIYLIQYIRHIVNNCNKTKRNIVELVGYKQDAIAKITDTLGSLDELINHLNDKICVFRKDIESKNVELENFSLQTFVKDTVAKLKAIVEDDRIDLKSNFQANIKDSIIGDSLRIRAVLSQLAESAIIYGTKGTTINICVHLLPSQDGKTDSKDKILQFVV
;
A
#
# COMPACT_ATOMS: atom_id res chain seq x y z
N MET A 1 73.77 -19.82 13.17
CA MET A 1 72.58 -20.04 12.31
C MET A 1 71.29 -20.19 13.11
N GLU A 2 71.29 -20.82 14.30
CA GLU A 2 70.07 -21.06 15.11
C GLU A 2 69.30 -19.79 15.54
N ASN A 3 69.99 -18.69 15.87
CA ASN A 3 69.33 -17.48 16.36
C ASN A 3 68.38 -16.84 15.32
N ASN A 4 68.69 -16.95 14.02
CA ASN A 4 67.88 -16.37 12.95
C ASN A 4 66.52 -17.09 12.79
N ASN A 5 66.51 -18.41 13.03
CA ASN A 5 65.30 -19.21 12.98
C ASN A 5 64.35 -18.87 14.13
N ILE A 6 64.89 -18.54 15.32
CA ILE A 6 64.09 -18.13 16.48
C ILE A 6 63.35 -16.81 16.18
N TYR A 7 64.03 -15.81 15.62
CA TYR A 7 63.40 -14.55 15.22
C TYR A 7 62.34 -14.74 14.14
N LEU A 8 62.61 -15.59 13.15
CA LEU A 8 61.63 -15.90 12.10
C LEU A 8 60.39 -16.60 12.67
N ILE A 9 60.56 -17.55 13.59
CA ILE A 9 59.46 -18.21 14.28
C ILE A 9 58.62 -17.21 15.09
N GLN A 10 59.26 -16.29 15.80
CA GLN A 10 58.55 -15.24 16.56
C GLN A 10 57.77 -14.31 15.63
N TYR A 11 58.35 -13.91 14.51
CA TYR A 11 57.69 -13.09 13.50
C TYR A 11 56.47 -13.82 12.89
N ILE A 12 56.62 -15.09 12.50
CA ILE A 12 55.52 -15.91 11.99
C ILE A 12 54.41 -16.04 13.05
N ARG A 13 54.75 -16.30 14.32
CA ARG A 13 53.77 -16.38 15.41
C ARG A 13 53.00 -15.07 15.59
N HIS A 14 53.68 -13.92 15.48
CA HIS A 14 53.03 -12.62 15.56
C HIS A 14 52.00 -12.44 14.43
N ILE A 15 52.36 -12.77 13.19
CA ILE A 15 51.43 -12.72 12.06
C ILE A 15 50.24 -13.67 12.29
N VAL A 16 50.49 -14.92 12.67
CA VAL A 16 49.44 -15.92 12.93
C VAL A 16 48.48 -15.41 14.00
N ASN A 17 48.98 -14.82 15.08
CA ASN A 17 48.14 -14.26 16.14
C ASN A 17 47.28 -13.09 15.64
N ASN A 18 47.83 -12.20 14.83
CA ASN A 18 47.06 -11.11 14.22
C ASN A 18 45.99 -11.64 13.26
N CYS A 19 46.32 -12.62 12.42
CA CYS A 19 45.35 -13.28 11.54
C CYS A 19 44.21 -13.95 12.34
N ASN A 20 44.54 -14.64 13.44
CA ASN A 20 43.53 -15.26 14.32
C ASN A 20 42.62 -14.23 14.98
N LYS A 21 43.17 -13.07 15.41
CA LYS A 21 42.38 -11.96 15.95
C LYS A 21 41.41 -11.41 14.89
N THR A 22 41.91 -11.12 13.69
CA THR A 22 41.06 -10.64 12.58
C THR A 22 39.97 -11.65 12.22
N LYS A 23 40.30 -12.94 12.14
CA LYS A 23 39.33 -14.02 11.91
C LYS A 23 38.21 -14.00 12.95
N ARG A 24 38.54 -13.87 14.24
CA ARG A 24 37.56 -13.80 15.33
C ARG A 24 36.62 -12.62 15.15
N ASN A 25 37.17 -11.43 14.89
CA ASN A 25 36.37 -10.22 14.68
C ASN A 25 35.42 -10.35 13.47
N ILE A 26 35.87 -10.97 12.38
CA ILE A 26 35.01 -11.23 11.21
C ILE A 26 33.87 -12.19 11.57
N VAL A 27 34.17 -13.29 12.27
CA VAL A 27 33.14 -14.27 12.68
C VAL A 27 32.09 -13.61 13.58
N GLU A 28 32.53 -12.80 14.55
CA GLU A 28 31.64 -12.07 15.44
C GLU A 28 30.75 -11.07 14.70
N LEU A 29 31.31 -10.28 13.77
CA LEU A 29 30.56 -9.35 12.92
C LEU A 29 29.53 -10.07 12.04
N VAL A 30 29.89 -11.22 11.46
CA VAL A 30 28.98 -12.04 10.66
C VAL A 30 27.83 -12.55 11.52
N GLY A 31 28.10 -13.02 12.74
CA GLY A 31 27.08 -13.47 13.69
C GLY A 31 26.06 -12.38 14.02
N TYR A 32 26.51 -11.15 14.32
CA TYR A 32 25.61 -10.02 14.57
C TYR A 32 24.71 -9.69 13.36
N LYS A 33 25.26 -9.74 12.14
CA LYS A 33 24.47 -9.50 10.92
C LYS A 33 23.45 -10.61 10.68
N GLN A 34 23.79 -11.87 10.94
CA GLN A 34 22.87 -13.00 10.80
C GLN A 34 21.70 -12.91 11.79
N ASP A 35 21.97 -12.58 13.06
CA ASP A 35 20.92 -12.36 14.07
C ASP A 35 19.98 -11.21 13.69
N ALA A 36 20.53 -10.10 13.17
CA ALA A 36 19.71 -8.98 12.69
C ALA A 36 18.82 -9.38 11.51
N ILE A 37 19.35 -10.16 10.55
CA ILE A 37 18.57 -10.67 9.41
C ILE A 37 17.44 -11.59 9.88
N ALA A 38 17.71 -12.49 10.83
CA ALA A 38 16.70 -13.37 11.41
C ALA A 38 15.54 -12.57 12.04
N LYS A 39 15.86 -11.58 12.89
CA LYS A 39 14.86 -10.71 13.52
C LYS A 39 14.02 -9.92 12.51
N ILE A 40 14.64 -9.39 11.45
CA ILE A 40 13.92 -8.71 10.37
C ILE A 40 12.98 -9.69 9.67
N THR A 41 13.44 -10.92 9.42
CA THR A 41 12.65 -11.96 8.75
C THR A 41 11.43 -12.36 9.58
N ASP A 42 11.61 -12.56 10.89
CA ASP A 42 10.51 -12.86 11.81
C ASP A 42 9.50 -11.71 11.89
N THR A 43 9.98 -10.47 11.88
CA THR A 43 9.13 -9.27 11.87
C THR A 43 8.32 -9.17 10.58
N LEU A 44 8.94 -9.43 9.42
CA LEU A 44 8.25 -9.46 8.13
C LEU A 44 7.18 -10.56 8.10
N GLY A 45 7.48 -11.76 8.61
CA GLY A 45 6.50 -12.83 8.74
C GLY A 45 5.31 -12.43 9.63
N SER A 46 5.57 -11.76 10.74
CA SER A 46 4.52 -11.22 11.62
C SER A 46 3.65 -10.15 10.93
N LEU A 47 4.26 -9.32 10.07
CA LEU A 47 3.53 -8.34 9.26
C LEU A 47 2.65 -9.03 8.20
N ASP A 48 3.14 -10.07 7.55
CA ASP A 48 2.37 -10.84 6.57
C ASP A 48 1.14 -11.50 7.23
N GLU A 49 1.30 -12.07 8.43
CA GLU A 49 0.18 -12.62 9.22
C GLU A 49 -0.86 -11.55 9.57
N LEU A 50 -0.41 -10.36 9.99
CA LEU A 50 -1.31 -9.25 10.28
C LEU A 50 -2.07 -8.77 9.04
N ILE A 51 -1.38 -8.63 7.90
CA ILE A 51 -1.99 -8.26 6.62
C ILE A 51 -3.08 -9.27 6.23
N ASN A 52 -2.78 -10.57 6.33
CA ASN A 52 -3.75 -11.62 6.03
C ASN A 52 -4.97 -11.56 6.96
N HIS A 53 -4.75 -11.39 8.26
CA HIS A 53 -5.84 -11.27 9.23
C HIS A 53 -6.74 -10.05 8.97
N LEU A 54 -6.16 -8.91 8.58
CA LEU A 54 -6.91 -7.71 8.21
C LEU A 54 -7.68 -7.91 6.90
N ASN A 55 -7.09 -8.57 5.91
CA ASN A 55 -7.78 -8.91 4.66
C ASN A 55 -8.97 -9.85 4.88
N ASP A 56 -8.84 -10.84 5.77
CA ASP A 56 -9.94 -11.71 6.16
C ASP A 56 -11.09 -10.93 6.79
N LYS A 57 -10.77 -9.97 7.69
CA LYS A 57 -11.78 -9.07 8.27
C LYS A 57 -12.45 -8.20 7.23
N ILE A 58 -11.70 -7.62 6.28
CA ILE A 58 -12.26 -6.86 5.16
C ILE A 58 -13.22 -7.73 4.34
N CYS A 59 -12.86 -9.00 4.08
CA CYS A 59 -13.72 -9.95 3.38
C CYS A 59 -15.03 -10.21 4.12
N VAL A 60 -14.98 -10.42 5.45
CA VAL A 60 -16.17 -10.58 6.29
C VAL A 60 -17.05 -9.33 6.26
N PHE A 61 -16.47 -8.13 6.40
CA PHE A 61 -17.23 -6.87 6.35
C PHE A 61 -17.85 -6.63 4.98
N ARG A 62 -17.16 -6.98 3.89
CA ARG A 62 -17.72 -6.89 2.55
C ARG A 62 -18.97 -7.77 2.41
N LYS A 63 -18.90 -9.02 2.86
CA LYS A 63 -20.07 -9.94 2.85
C LYS A 63 -21.23 -9.41 3.70
N ASP A 64 -20.94 -8.82 4.86
CA ASP A 64 -21.96 -8.19 5.70
C ASP A 64 -22.64 -7.02 4.97
N ILE A 65 -21.88 -6.13 4.32
CA ILE A 65 -22.41 -5.02 3.52
C ILE A 65 -23.23 -5.54 2.32
N GLU A 66 -22.75 -6.56 1.61
CA GLU A 66 -23.45 -7.18 0.48
C GLU A 66 -24.77 -7.83 0.89
N SER A 67 -24.83 -8.40 2.10
CA SER A 67 -26.03 -9.04 2.63
C SER A 67 -27.13 -8.06 3.07
N LYS A 68 -26.77 -6.80 3.34
CA LYS A 68 -27.73 -5.76 3.70
C LYS A 68 -28.50 -5.28 2.48
N ASN A 69 -29.65 -4.68 2.70
CA ASN A 69 -30.39 -4.01 1.64
C ASN A 69 -29.65 -2.76 1.16
N VAL A 70 -29.88 -2.37 -0.09
CA VAL A 70 -29.39 -1.10 -0.64
C VAL A 70 -30.14 0.04 0.04
N GLU A 71 -29.42 0.98 0.65
CA GLU A 71 -29.99 2.16 1.27
C GLU A 71 -29.85 3.35 0.33
N LEU A 72 -30.97 3.80 -0.24
CA LEU A 72 -30.96 4.91 -1.19
C LEU A 72 -31.10 6.25 -0.47
N GLU A 73 -30.16 7.15 -0.72
CA GLU A 73 -30.22 8.52 -0.24
C GLU A 73 -29.88 9.50 -1.37
N ASN A 74 -30.33 10.76 -1.22
CA ASN A 74 -29.98 11.84 -2.13
C ASN A 74 -28.74 12.58 -1.61
N PHE A 75 -27.72 12.73 -2.44
CA PHE A 75 -26.49 13.41 -2.06
C PHE A 75 -25.82 14.13 -3.25
N SER A 76 -24.91 15.05 -2.93
CA SER A 76 -24.05 15.74 -3.90
C SER A 76 -22.88 14.86 -4.27
N LEU A 77 -22.82 14.41 -5.53
CA LEU A 77 -21.77 13.57 -6.08
C LEU A 77 -20.39 14.26 -6.00
N GLN A 78 -20.32 15.55 -6.31
CA GLN A 78 -19.05 16.29 -6.25
C GLN A 78 -18.52 16.39 -4.83
N THR A 79 -19.36 16.76 -3.87
CA THR A 79 -18.97 16.84 -2.45
C THR A 79 -18.54 15.47 -1.96
N PHE A 80 -19.34 14.45 -2.26
CA PHE A 80 -19.06 13.07 -1.89
C PHE A 80 -17.70 12.56 -2.41
N VAL A 81 -17.38 12.77 -3.69
CA VAL A 81 -16.12 12.33 -4.28
C VAL A 81 -14.96 13.14 -3.70
N LYS A 82 -15.07 14.47 -3.66
CA LYS A 82 -14.02 15.35 -3.14
C LYS A 82 -13.67 15.02 -1.68
N ASP A 83 -14.68 14.78 -0.84
CA ASP A 83 -14.48 14.40 0.56
C ASP A 83 -13.81 13.03 0.69
N THR A 84 -14.20 12.07 -0.15
CA THR A 84 -13.56 10.75 -0.17
C THR A 84 -12.10 10.86 -0.56
N VAL A 85 -11.80 11.62 -1.62
CA VAL A 85 -10.43 11.86 -2.08
C VAL A 85 -9.60 12.61 -1.04
N ALA A 86 -10.17 13.60 -0.37
CA ALA A 86 -9.50 14.35 0.69
C ALA A 86 -9.15 13.45 1.89
N LYS A 87 -10.07 12.58 2.31
CA LYS A 87 -9.83 11.60 3.38
C LYS A 87 -8.71 10.62 3.01
N LEU A 88 -8.70 10.11 1.78
CA LEU A 88 -7.64 9.24 1.28
C LEU A 88 -6.30 9.97 1.28
N LYS A 89 -6.25 11.20 0.77
CA LYS A 89 -5.05 12.03 0.76
C LYS A 89 -4.49 12.29 2.16
N ALA A 90 -5.37 12.41 3.17
CA ALA A 90 -4.94 12.60 4.56
C ALA A 90 -4.34 11.32 5.20
N ILE A 91 -4.67 10.14 4.69
CA ILE A 91 -4.14 8.85 5.18
C ILE A 91 -2.80 8.53 4.51
N VAL A 92 -2.59 9.00 3.28
CA VAL A 92 -1.37 8.75 2.51
C VAL A 92 -0.27 9.72 2.99
N GLU A 93 0.67 9.22 3.79
CA GLU A 93 1.85 9.97 4.27
C GLU A 93 2.92 10.24 3.18
N ASP A 94 2.62 10.01 1.91
CA ASP A 94 3.54 10.29 0.79
C ASP A 94 3.11 11.56 0.04
N ASP A 95 3.73 12.68 0.41
CA ASP A 95 3.55 14.01 -0.21
C ASP A 95 3.75 14.03 -1.74
N ARG A 96 4.29 12.94 -2.32
CA ARG A 96 4.53 12.81 -3.76
C ARG A 96 3.34 12.21 -4.52
N ILE A 97 2.24 11.88 -3.85
CA ILE A 97 1.03 11.39 -4.51
C ILE A 97 0.00 12.52 -4.58
N ASP A 98 -0.19 13.07 -5.78
CA ASP A 98 -1.21 14.09 -6.02
C ASP A 98 -2.50 13.42 -6.48
N LEU A 99 -3.52 13.37 -5.63
CA LEU A 99 -4.85 12.88 -6.00
C LEU A 99 -5.73 14.02 -6.47
N LYS A 100 -6.30 13.88 -7.68
CA LYS A 100 -7.26 14.82 -8.26
C LYS A 100 -8.56 14.14 -8.62
N SER A 101 -9.67 14.84 -8.44
CA SER A 101 -10.99 14.41 -8.91
C SER A 101 -11.39 15.24 -10.13
N ASN A 102 -11.70 14.57 -11.23
CA ASN A 102 -12.14 15.15 -12.48
C ASN A 102 -13.54 14.66 -12.79
N PHE A 103 -14.44 15.56 -13.18
CA PHE A 103 -15.83 15.25 -13.43
C PHE A 103 -16.16 15.45 -14.89
N GLN A 104 -17.01 14.59 -15.45
CA GLN A 104 -17.61 14.82 -16.76
C GLN A 104 -18.27 16.20 -16.82
N ALA A 105 -18.11 16.90 -17.95
CA ALA A 105 -18.74 18.19 -18.17
C ALA A 105 -20.26 18.10 -17.98
N ASN A 106 -20.84 19.05 -17.25
CA ASN A 106 -22.29 19.14 -16.96
C ASN A 106 -22.88 17.90 -16.27
N ILE A 107 -22.06 17.14 -15.51
CA ILE A 107 -22.56 16.04 -14.69
C ILE A 107 -23.61 16.54 -13.71
N LYS A 108 -24.71 15.78 -13.56
CA LYS A 108 -25.72 16.08 -12.56
C LYS A 108 -25.14 15.79 -11.17
N ASP A 109 -25.14 16.81 -10.31
CA ASP A 109 -24.53 16.69 -8.97
C ASP A 109 -25.41 15.95 -7.96
N SER A 110 -26.71 16.26 -7.90
CA SER A 110 -27.65 15.55 -7.02
C SER A 110 -28.05 14.21 -7.63
N ILE A 111 -27.63 13.14 -6.97
CA ILE A 111 -27.90 11.75 -7.36
C ILE A 111 -28.56 10.98 -6.21
N ILE A 112 -29.29 9.92 -6.56
CA ILE A 112 -29.85 8.98 -5.59
C ILE A 112 -29.05 7.68 -5.69
N GLY A 113 -28.54 7.19 -4.57
CA GLY A 113 -27.76 5.96 -4.52
C GLY A 113 -27.37 5.58 -3.10
N ASP A 114 -26.69 4.46 -2.95
CA ASP A 114 -26.13 4.00 -1.68
C ASP A 114 -24.71 4.56 -1.53
N SER A 115 -24.60 5.69 -0.83
CA SER A 115 -23.32 6.40 -0.74
C SER A 115 -22.26 5.58 -0.01
N LEU A 116 -22.64 4.72 0.94
CA LEU A 116 -21.70 3.87 1.68
C LEU A 116 -21.07 2.84 0.75
N ARG A 117 -21.87 2.14 -0.06
CA ARG A 117 -21.35 1.18 -1.05
C ARG A 117 -20.53 1.87 -2.13
N ILE A 118 -21.01 3.00 -2.65
CA ILE A 118 -20.28 3.78 -3.66
C ILE A 118 -18.93 4.24 -3.10
N ARG A 119 -18.87 4.64 -1.82
CA ARG A 119 -17.63 5.08 -1.17
C ARG A 119 -16.65 3.93 -1.03
N ALA A 120 -17.14 2.76 -0.63
CA ALA A 120 -16.32 1.56 -0.53
C ALA A 120 -15.68 1.19 -1.89
N VAL A 121 -16.42 1.31 -2.99
CA VAL A 121 -15.88 1.08 -4.35
C VAL A 121 -14.83 2.12 -4.71
N LEU A 122 -15.14 3.41 -4.54
CA LEU A 122 -14.21 4.50 -4.86
C LEU A 122 -12.92 4.41 -4.04
N SER A 123 -13.02 4.16 -2.72
CA SER A 123 -11.88 3.99 -1.83
C SER A 123 -10.97 2.85 -2.28
N GLN A 124 -11.54 1.67 -2.59
CA GLN A 124 -10.74 0.53 -3.06
C GLN A 124 -9.98 0.81 -4.36
N LEU A 125 -10.63 1.46 -5.34
CA LEU A 125 -9.99 1.80 -6.61
C LEU A 125 -8.85 2.81 -6.40
N ALA A 126 -9.09 3.85 -5.60
CA ALA A 126 -8.09 4.88 -5.32
C ALA A 126 -6.93 4.36 -4.47
N GLU A 127 -7.18 3.56 -3.43
CA GLU A 127 -6.16 2.92 -2.60
C GLU A 127 -5.27 1.97 -3.42
N SER A 128 -5.86 1.19 -4.32
CA SER A 128 -5.11 0.35 -5.25
C SER A 128 -4.17 1.18 -6.12
N ALA A 129 -4.67 2.28 -6.70
CA ALA A 129 -3.85 3.19 -7.49
C ALA A 129 -2.74 3.87 -6.67
N ILE A 130 -2.98 4.18 -5.40
CA ILE A 130 -1.97 4.72 -4.48
C ILE A 130 -0.85 3.69 -4.22
N ILE A 131 -1.20 2.44 -3.93
CA ILE A 131 -0.24 1.39 -3.55
C ILE A 131 0.60 0.96 -4.74
N TYR A 132 -0.03 0.75 -5.90
CA TYR A 132 0.62 0.18 -7.08
C TYR A 132 1.01 1.23 -8.14
N GLY A 133 0.64 2.48 -7.93
CA GLY A 133 0.94 3.58 -8.82
C GLY A 133 2.42 3.98 -8.83
N THR A 134 2.80 4.72 -9.88
CA THR A 134 4.16 5.27 -9.96
C THR A 134 4.31 6.44 -8.98
N LYS A 135 5.29 6.36 -8.08
CA LYS A 135 5.57 7.45 -7.11
C LYS A 135 5.86 8.77 -7.82
N GLY A 136 5.40 9.88 -7.26
CA GLY A 136 5.61 11.22 -7.86
C GLY A 136 4.67 11.54 -9.02
N THR A 137 3.63 10.74 -9.25
CA THR A 137 2.64 10.99 -10.30
C THR A 137 1.31 11.46 -9.73
N THR A 138 0.53 12.15 -10.57
CA THR A 138 -0.84 12.54 -10.25
C THR A 138 -1.79 11.39 -10.58
N ILE A 139 -2.56 10.93 -9.60
CA ILE A 139 -3.64 9.97 -9.78
C ILE A 139 -4.92 10.75 -10.07
N ASN A 140 -5.56 10.48 -11.20
CA ASN A 140 -6.76 11.18 -11.65
C ASN A 140 -7.98 10.27 -11.49
N ILE A 141 -8.88 10.64 -10.58
CA ILE A 141 -10.16 9.98 -10.40
C ILE A 141 -11.18 10.69 -11.30
N CYS A 142 -11.46 10.08 -12.44
CA CYS A 142 -12.43 10.56 -13.43
C CYS A 142 -13.82 9.98 -13.13
N VAL A 143 -14.82 10.84 -13.03
CA VAL A 143 -16.20 10.50 -12.67
C VAL A 143 -17.13 10.75 -13.86
N HIS A 144 -17.81 9.71 -14.31
CA HIS A 144 -18.76 9.76 -15.43
C HIS A 144 -20.15 9.25 -15.02
N LEU A 145 -21.20 9.85 -15.60
CA LEU A 145 -22.56 9.31 -15.56
C LEU A 145 -22.94 8.85 -16.96
N LEU A 146 -22.89 7.53 -17.17
CA LEU A 146 -23.19 6.91 -18.45
C LEU A 146 -24.69 6.54 -18.53
N PRO A 147 -25.28 6.50 -19.72
CA PRO A 147 -26.63 5.94 -19.91
C PRO A 147 -26.72 4.50 -19.40
N SER A 148 -27.87 4.09 -18.85
CA SER A 148 -28.13 2.66 -18.59
C SER A 148 -28.10 1.87 -19.90
N GLN A 149 -27.65 0.61 -19.84
CA GLN A 149 -27.57 -0.28 -21.01
C GLN A 149 -28.93 -0.83 -21.46
N ASP A 150 -30.02 -0.49 -20.77
CA ASP A 150 -31.37 -1.05 -21.02
C ASP A 150 -32.07 -0.50 -22.30
N GLY A 151 -31.34 0.17 -23.19
CA GLY A 151 -31.85 0.63 -24.49
C GLY A 151 -32.91 1.74 -24.46
N LYS A 152 -33.38 2.17 -23.27
CA LYS A 152 -34.31 3.29 -23.12
C LYS A 152 -33.52 4.59 -22.91
N THR A 153 -33.43 5.38 -23.97
CA THR A 153 -32.72 6.68 -24.04
C THR A 153 -33.15 7.70 -22.96
N ASP A 154 -34.35 7.56 -22.40
CA ASP A 154 -34.91 8.46 -21.37
C ASP A 154 -34.94 7.86 -19.96
N SER A 155 -34.18 6.79 -19.70
CA SER A 155 -34.06 6.22 -18.37
C SER A 155 -33.45 7.25 -17.40
N LYS A 156 -34.15 7.46 -16.27
CA LYS A 156 -33.64 8.22 -15.11
C LYS A 156 -32.43 7.51 -14.47
N ASP A 157 -32.28 6.22 -14.74
CA ASP A 157 -31.19 5.41 -14.23
C ASP A 157 -29.94 5.61 -15.07
N LYS A 158 -28.81 5.78 -14.39
CA LYS A 158 -27.49 6.02 -14.98
C LYS A 158 -26.48 5.09 -14.33
N ILE A 159 -25.43 4.76 -15.09
CA ILE A 159 -24.28 4.05 -14.56
C ILE A 159 -23.28 5.10 -14.06
N LEU A 160 -23.00 5.09 -12.76
CA LEU A 160 -21.91 5.85 -12.19
C LEU A 160 -20.60 5.08 -12.42
N GLN A 161 -19.69 5.67 -13.20
CA GLN A 161 -18.39 5.08 -13.50
C GLN A 161 -17.27 5.91 -12.86
N PHE A 162 -16.36 5.22 -12.18
CA PHE A 162 -15.07 5.75 -11.76
C PHE A 162 -13.96 5.15 -12.63
N VAL A 163 -13.07 6.01 -13.12
CA VAL A 163 -11.83 5.61 -13.80
C VAL A 163 -10.69 6.23 -13.01
N VAL A 164 -9.73 5.42 -12.57
CA VAL A 164 -8.62 5.82 -11.71
C VAL A 164 -7.30 5.47 -12.38
#